data_AF-A0A964NV66-F1
#
_entry.id   AF-A0A964NV66-F1
#
_cell.length_a   1.000
_cell.length_b   1.000
_cell.length_c   1.000
_cell.angle_alpha   90.00
_cell.angle_beta   90.00
_cell.angle_gamma   90.00
#
_symmetry.space_group_name_H-M   'P 1'
#
loop_
_entity.id
_entity.type
_entity.pdbx_description
1 polymer ?
#
loop_
_entity_poly.entity_id
_entity_poly.type
_entity_poly.pdbx_seq_one_letter_code
_entity_poly.pdbx_strand_id
1 'polypeptide(L)' 'MARDEKLIERVRDRPVRADFSDVRRLLELEGWTLAGTSGSHHQFTKPGERTLSVPVHNHRVKRYILDEICRLLGLDA' A
#
# COMPACT_ATOMS: atom_id res chain seq x y z
N MET A 1 8.15 -7.24 14.72
CA MET A 1 7.43 -8.54 14.78
C MET A 1 5.95 -8.36 15.11
N ALA A 2 5.50 -7.91 16.28
CA ALA A 2 4.04 -7.78 16.55
C ALA A 2 3.30 -6.63 15.82
N ARG A 3 3.99 -5.51 15.55
CA ARG A 3 3.35 -4.32 14.94
C ARG A 3 3.18 -4.47 13.42
N ASP A 4 4.15 -5.09 12.77
CA ASP A 4 4.16 -5.28 11.32
C ASP A 4 3.20 -6.42 10.93
N GLU A 5 3.11 -7.47 11.73
CA GLU A 5 2.12 -8.55 11.54
C GLU A 5 0.68 -8.03 11.64
N LYS A 6 0.37 -7.24 12.67
CA LYS A 6 -0.94 -6.55 12.79
C LYS A 6 -1.21 -5.55 11.67
N LEU A 7 -0.17 -4.97 11.08
CA LEU A 7 -0.32 -4.10 9.92
C LEU A 7 -0.71 -4.92 8.69
N ILE A 8 0.03 -6.00 8.42
CA ILE A 8 -0.24 -6.92 7.31
C ILE A 8 -1.66 -7.48 7.43
N GLU A 9 -2.07 -7.92 8.63
CA GLU A 9 -3.43 -8.40 8.89
C GLU A 9 -4.49 -7.33 8.57
N ARG A 10 -4.32 -6.10 9.05
CA ARG A 10 -5.26 -4.99 8.77
C ARG A 10 -5.36 -4.65 7.28
N VAL A 11 -4.26 -4.72 6.54
CA VAL A 11 -4.28 -4.46 5.09
C VAL A 11 -4.89 -5.66 4.34
N ARG A 12 -4.61 -6.89 4.78
CA ARG A 12 -5.14 -8.15 4.23
C ARG A 12 -6.64 -8.33 4.46
N ASP A 13 -7.20 -7.76 5.52
CA ASP A 13 -8.66 -7.64 5.71
C ASP A 13 -9.32 -6.75 4.64
N ARG A 14 -8.50 -5.96 3.91
CA ARG A 14 -8.90 -5.08 2.81
C ARG A 14 -10.09 -4.20 3.22
N PRO A 15 -9.98 -3.36 4.26
CA PRO A 15 -11.08 -2.50 4.68
C PRO A 15 -11.55 -1.59 3.53
N VAL A 16 -12.82 -1.19 3.54
CA VAL A 16 -13.39 -0.32 2.49
C VAL A 16 -12.59 0.97 2.31
N ARG A 17 -12.00 1.46 3.41
CA ARG A 17 -11.08 2.60 3.46
C ARG A 17 -9.91 2.26 4.40
N ALA A 18 -8.75 1.98 3.83
CA ALA A 18 -7.51 1.86 4.62
C ALA A 18 -6.88 3.23 4.87
N ASP A 19 -6.12 3.35 5.96
CA ASP A 19 -5.27 4.51 6.18
C ASP A 19 -4.08 4.48 5.20
N PHE A 20 -3.78 5.61 4.57
CA PHE A 20 -2.62 5.70 3.67
C PHE A 20 -1.31 5.43 4.40
N SER A 21 -1.18 5.81 5.68
CA SER A 21 0.04 5.56 6.45
C SER A 21 0.31 4.06 6.65
N ASP A 22 -0.76 3.27 6.83
CA ASP A 22 -0.67 1.81 6.91
C ASP A 22 -0.22 1.22 5.55
N VAL A 23 -0.85 1.65 4.45
CA VAL A 23 -0.49 1.20 3.09
C VAL A 23 0.95 1.56 2.75
N ARG A 24 1.35 2.81 3.01
CA ARG A 24 2.72 3.29 2.80
C ARG A 24 3.72 2.45 3.58
N ARG A 25 3.46 2.21 4.86
CA ARG A 25 4.36 1.43 5.71
C ARG A 25 4.48 -0.01 5.22
N LEU A 26 3.38 -0.63 4.77
CA LEU A 26 3.43 -1.97 4.17
C LEU A 26 4.33 -1.98 2.93
N LEU A 27 4.13 -1.02 2.02
CA LEU A 27 4.95 -0.89 0.82
C LEU A 27 6.44 -0.68 1.15
N GLU A 28 6.74 0.18 2.13
CA GLU A 28 8.10 0.41 2.62
C GLU A 28 8.76 -0.85 3.22
N LEU A 29 8.01 -1.67 3.96
CA LEU A 29 8.49 -2.97 4.47
C LEU A 29 8.84 -3.95 3.33
N GLU A 30 8.10 -3.88 2.23
CA GLU A 30 8.31 -4.69 1.02
C GLU A 30 9.36 -4.09 0.07
N GLY A 31 10.08 -3.06 0.49
CA GLY A 31 11.18 -2.44 -0.24
C GLY A 31 10.76 -1.41 -1.30
N TRP A 32 9.49 -0.99 -1.31
CA TRP A 32 9.04 0.13 -2.11
C TRP A 32 9.37 1.46 -1.42
N THR A 33 9.63 2.50 -2.19
CA THR A 33 9.88 3.84 -1.66
C THR A 33 8.98 4.85 -2.34
N LEU A 34 8.51 5.84 -1.58
CA LEU A 34 7.70 6.93 -2.13
C LEU A 34 8.61 7.85 -2.97
N ALA A 35 8.42 7.82 -4.29
CA ALA A 35 9.21 8.58 -5.25
C ALA A 35 8.67 9.99 -5.48
N GLY A 36 7.37 10.20 -5.29
CA GLY A 36 6.75 11.51 -5.43
C GLY A 36 5.24 11.49 -5.28
N THR A 37 4.65 12.68 -5.23
CA THR A 37 3.21 12.88 -5.15
C THR A 37 2.78 13.90 -6.20
N SER A 38 1.74 13.56 -6.98
CA SER A 38 1.09 14.47 -7.91
C SER A 38 -0.41 14.46 -7.65
N GLY A 39 -0.93 15.53 -7.05
CA GLY A 39 -2.31 15.58 -6.57
C GLY A 39 -2.59 14.48 -5.54
N SER A 40 -3.60 13.64 -5.79
CA SER A 40 -3.92 12.48 -4.95
C SER A 40 -3.01 11.26 -5.20
N HIS A 41 -2.27 11.23 -6.30
CA HIS A 41 -1.48 10.06 -6.70
C HIS A 41 -0.12 10.05 -6.02
N HIS A 42 0.10 9.04 -5.18
CA HIS A 42 1.38 8.76 -4.54
C HIS A 42 2.10 7.68 -5.33
N GLN A 43 3.27 8.01 -5.88
CA GLN A 43 4.05 7.11 -6.72
C GLN A 43 5.09 6.39 -5.88
N PHE A 44 5.08 5.07 -5.94
CA PHE A 44 6.05 4.20 -5.28
C PHE A 44 6.91 3.49 -6.32
N THR A 45 8.20 3.39 -6.04
CA THR A 45 9.16 2.68 -6.90
C THR A 45 9.93 1.65 -6.08
N LYS A 46 10.27 0.55 -6.74
CA LYS A 46 11.14 -0.51 -6.21
C LYS A 46 12.07 -0.95 -7.35
N PRO A 47 13.38 -1.13 -7.11
CA PRO A 47 14.30 -1.57 -8.15
C PRO A 47 13.82 -2.86 -8.82
N GLY A 48 13.72 -2.85 -10.16
CA GLY A 48 13.22 -3.99 -10.94
C GLY A 48 11.70 -4.08 -11.09
N GLU A 49 10.95 -3.23 -10.40
CA GLU A 49 9.48 -3.19 -10.48
C GLU A 49 8.98 -1.94 -11.23
N ARG A 50 7.76 -2.03 -11.77
CA ARG A 50 7.09 -0.86 -12.36
C ARG A 50 6.64 0.09 -11.26
N THR A 51 6.59 1.39 -11.57
CA THR A 51 6.05 2.40 -10.64
C THR A 51 4.60 2.10 -10.28
N LEU A 52 4.33 1.97 -8.99
CA LEU A 52 2.99 1.78 -8.44
C LEU A 52 2.38 3.15 -8.11
N SER A 53 1.19 3.43 -8.62
CA SER A 53 0.47 4.68 -8.34
C SER A 53 -0.67 4.40 -7.37
N VAL A 54 -0.63 4.99 -6.17
CA VAL A 54 -1.64 4.84 -5.12
C VAL A 54 -2.45 6.13 -5.01
N PRO A 55 -3.71 6.17 -5.48
CA PRO A 55 -4.60 7.30 -5.27
C PRO A 55 -5.03 7.40 -3.80
N VAL A 56 -4.81 8.56 -3.19
CA VAL A 56 -5.12 8.86 -1.80
C VAL A 56 -6.07 10.05 -1.72
N HIS A 57 -7.20 9.87 -1.05
CA HIS A 57 -8.16 10.93 -0.77
C HIS A 57 -8.46 10.97 0.73
N ASN A 58 -8.32 12.15 1.37
CA ASN A 58 -8.51 12.32 2.81
C ASN A 58 -7.70 11.33 3.66
N HIS A 59 -6.43 11.11 3.28
CA HIS A 59 -5.54 10.11 3.91
C HIS A 59 -6.07 8.67 3.87
N ARG A 60 -7.02 8.38 2.96
CA ARG A 60 -7.59 7.04 2.78
C ARG A 60 -7.30 6.49 1.39
N VAL A 61 -7.11 5.17 1.36
CA VAL A 61 -6.97 4.36 0.16
C VAL A 61 -8.22 3.49 -0.01
N LYS A 62 -8.77 3.44 -1.22
CA LYS A 62 -9.97 2.66 -1.54
C LYS A 62 -9.62 1.17 -1.64
N ARG A 63 -10.57 0.28 -1.27
CA ARG A 63 -10.40 -1.18 -1.30
C ARG A 63 -9.77 -1.73 -2.59
N TYR A 64 -10.19 -1.27 -3.77
CA TYR A 64 -9.67 -1.84 -5.04
C TYR A 64 -8.15 -1.66 -5.20
N ILE A 65 -7.56 -0.62 -4.60
CA ILE A 65 -6.10 -0.43 -4.56
C ILE A 65 -5.47 -1.42 -3.58
N LEU A 66 -6.15 -1.75 -2.48
CA LEU A 66 -5.68 -2.79 -1.55
C LEU A 66 -5.73 -4.17 -2.21
N ASP A 67 -6.74 -4.45 -3.02
CA ASP A 67 -6.82 -5.70 -3.80
C ASP A 67 -5.62 -5.82 -4.76
N GLU A 68 -5.27 -4.73 -5.46
CA GLU A 68 -4.10 -4.67 -6.34
C GLU A 68 -2.79 -4.85 -5.56
N ILE A 69 -2.63 -4.16 -4.43
CA ILE A 69 -1.45 -4.26 -3.58
C ILE A 69 -1.31 -5.68 -2.99
N CYS A 70 -2.40 -6.29 -2.51
CA CYS A 70 -2.35 -7.64 -1.96
C CYS A 70 -1.92 -8.66 -3.03
N ARG A 71 -2.42 -8.54 -4.27
CA ARG A 71 -1.98 -9.38 -5.39
C ARG A 71 -0.51 -9.16 -5.72
N LEU A 72 -0.08 -7.90 -5.80
CA LEU A 72 1.30 -7.53 -6.10
C LEU A 72 2.29 -8.09 -5.07
N LEU A 73 1.90 -8.08 -3.79
CA LEU A 73 2.72 -8.56 -2.67
C LEU A 73 2.53 -10.06 -2.37
N GLY A 74 1.66 -10.77 -3.10
CA GLY A 74 1.39 -12.19 -2.85
C GLY A 74 0.68 -12.47 -1.51
N LEU A 75 -0.05 -11.50 -0.96
CA LEU A 75 -0.75 -11.61 0.32
C LEU A 75 -2.09 -12.36 0.23
N ASP A 76 -2.49 -12.81 -0.96
CA ASP A 76 -3.73 -13.56 -1.20
C ASP A 76 -3.66 -15.06 -0.84
N ALA A 77 -2.50 -15.52 -0.33
CA ALA A 77 -2.28 -16.88 0.16
C ALA A 77 -2.92 -17.16 1.53
#